data_AF-A0A9E3LIG5-F1
#
_entry.id   AF-A0A9E3LIG5-F1
#
_cell.length_a   1.000
_cell.length_b   1.000
_cell.length_c   1.000
_cell.angle_alpha   90.00
_cell.angle_beta   90.00
_cell.angle_gamma   90.00
#
_symmetry.space_group_name_H-M   'P 1'
#
loop_
_entity.id
_entity.type
_entity.pdbx_description
1 polymer ?
#
loop_
_entity_poly.entity_id
_entity_poly.type
_entity_poly.pdbx_seq_one_letter_code
_entity_poly.pdbx_strand_id
1 'polypeptide(L)'
;MHDREVVEAFVTGGARHAFGDKLHIEGDGLVFDGWWEAAFRVAPTTFAVRDEEPPEPTHTLEELGVRLEAAGLRPVTANPALMVAITYTAIDLAAADWVLWSTDAANAEAALAARAGHDTFLGDAPVGTGPTGAGPLADGPFGAGPFGAEPGSDYAAELGGARRSAGLPALVILTVGVDGAAASAMAASLADCHVETRALGELDRDTCEALMPNLVLVDATSEAGEAFVVDLRSGGRSVPLVAVHAGGPLAGADATVDPAAPPGEWARHLRALLP
;
A
#
# COMPACT_ATOMS: atom_id res chain seq x y z
N MET A 1 -13.12 -11.62 27.47
CA MET A 1 -13.76 -10.36 27.92
C MET A 1 -15.11 -10.29 27.22
N HIS A 2 -16.04 -9.43 27.64
CA HIS A 2 -17.21 -9.17 26.80
C HIS A 2 -16.78 -8.28 25.62
N ASP A 3 -17.42 -8.42 24.47
CA ASP A 3 -17.09 -7.63 23.26
C ASP A 3 -17.10 -6.12 23.53
N ARG A 4 -18.00 -5.64 24.39
CA ARG A 4 -18.03 -4.25 24.84
C ARG A 4 -16.75 -3.80 25.57
N GLU A 5 -16.12 -4.69 26.33
CA GLU A 5 -14.84 -4.42 27.01
C GLU A 5 -13.69 -4.41 25.99
N VAL A 6 -13.78 -5.21 24.91
CA VAL A 6 -12.82 -5.18 23.80
C VAL A 6 -12.89 -3.85 23.06
N VAL A 7 -14.10 -3.37 22.71
CA VAL A 7 -14.29 -2.06 22.08
C VAL A 7 -13.73 -0.94 22.97
N GLU A 8 -13.98 -0.99 24.28
CA GLU A 8 -13.45 -0.01 25.21
C GLU A 8 -11.91 -0.04 25.26
N ALA A 9 -11.32 -1.24 25.37
CA ALA A 9 -9.87 -1.41 25.33
C ALA A 9 -9.25 -0.92 24.01
N PHE A 10 -9.97 -1.09 22.89
CA PHE A 10 -9.55 -0.63 21.57
C PHE A 10 -9.58 0.89 21.44
N VAL A 11 -10.64 1.55 21.92
CA VAL A 11 -10.80 3.01 21.76
C VAL A 11 -9.99 3.79 22.79
N THR A 12 -10.07 3.43 24.08
CA THR A 12 -9.50 4.22 25.18
C THR A 12 -8.24 3.60 25.78
N GLY A 13 -8.17 2.27 25.83
CA GLY A 13 -7.06 1.55 26.45
C GLY A 13 -5.80 1.49 25.61
N GLY A 14 -5.89 1.81 24.31
CA GLY A 14 -4.78 1.66 23.38
C GLY A 14 -4.34 0.20 23.22
N ALA A 15 -5.16 -0.77 23.66
CA ALA A 15 -4.80 -2.17 23.64
C ALA A 15 -4.46 -2.62 22.21
N ARG A 16 -3.45 -3.48 22.10
CA ARG A 16 -3.01 -4.09 20.83
C ARG A 16 -3.39 -5.57 20.73
N HIS A 17 -3.83 -6.15 21.84
CA HIS A 17 -4.25 -7.54 21.95
C HIS A 17 -5.37 -7.63 22.99
N ALA A 18 -6.50 -8.20 22.59
CA ALA A 18 -7.68 -8.39 23.43
C ALA A 18 -8.60 -9.41 22.77
N PHE A 19 -9.29 -10.23 23.56
CA PHE A 19 -10.20 -11.26 23.05
C PHE A 19 -11.54 -11.20 23.78
N GLY A 20 -12.59 -11.08 22.97
CA GLY A 20 -14.00 -11.14 23.30
C GLY A 20 -14.63 -12.44 22.83
N ASP A 21 -15.95 -12.45 22.79
CA ASP A 21 -16.71 -13.59 22.29
C ASP A 21 -16.73 -13.60 20.75
N LYS A 22 -16.90 -12.42 20.14
CA LYS A 22 -16.82 -12.23 18.68
C LYS A 22 -15.77 -11.19 18.27
N LEU A 23 -15.38 -10.29 19.16
CA LEU A 23 -14.40 -9.25 18.85
C LEU A 23 -13.01 -9.58 19.37
N HIS A 24 -11.99 -9.22 18.60
CA HIS A 24 -10.61 -9.27 19.06
C HIS A 24 -9.82 -8.12 18.48
N ILE A 25 -8.73 -7.77 19.17
CA ILE A 25 -7.77 -6.76 18.70
C ILE A 25 -6.51 -7.50 18.28
N GLU A 26 -6.07 -7.22 17.06
CA GLU A 26 -4.80 -7.69 16.51
C GLU A 26 -4.00 -6.48 16.02
N GLY A 27 -3.01 -6.07 16.81
CA GLY A 27 -2.23 -4.87 16.54
C GLY A 27 -3.10 -3.62 16.52
N ASP A 28 -3.34 -3.09 15.32
CA ASP A 28 -4.09 -1.86 15.08
C ASP A 28 -5.51 -2.16 14.57
N GLY A 29 -5.81 -3.42 14.23
CA GLY A 29 -7.12 -3.87 13.79
C GLY A 29 -8.04 -4.29 14.93
N LEU A 30 -9.33 -3.96 14.80
CA LEU A 30 -10.43 -4.55 15.53
C LEU A 30 -11.18 -5.48 14.58
N VAL A 31 -11.21 -6.76 14.90
CA VAL A 31 -11.68 -7.80 13.99
C VAL A 31 -12.89 -8.52 14.61
N PHE A 32 -13.91 -8.72 13.79
CA PHE A 32 -15.13 -9.45 14.10
C PHE A 32 -15.05 -10.88 13.54
N ASP A 33 -15.36 -11.85 14.39
CA ASP A 33 -15.45 -13.28 14.09
C ASP A 33 -14.18 -13.88 13.45
N GLY A 34 -13.01 -13.35 13.80
CA GLY A 34 -11.71 -13.89 13.36
C GLY A 34 -11.20 -13.40 12.01
N TRP A 35 -11.98 -12.67 11.23
CA TRP A 35 -11.58 -12.33 9.85
C TRP A 35 -12.11 -11.01 9.30
N TRP A 36 -13.19 -10.43 9.85
CA TRP A 36 -13.79 -9.23 9.29
C TRP A 36 -13.32 -7.98 10.05
N GLU A 37 -12.45 -7.16 9.45
CA GLU A 37 -11.95 -5.95 10.09
C GLU A 37 -13.07 -4.91 10.23
N ALA A 38 -13.55 -4.71 11.46
CA ALA A 38 -14.57 -3.72 11.77
C ALA A 38 -13.99 -2.30 11.85
N ALA A 39 -12.75 -2.17 12.34
CA ALA A 39 -12.07 -0.89 12.44
C ALA A 39 -10.54 -1.05 12.47
N PHE A 40 -9.86 0.03 12.14
CA PHE A 40 -8.41 0.15 12.16
C PHE A 40 -7.98 1.43 12.87
N ARG A 41 -7.01 1.34 13.79
CA ARG A 41 -6.47 2.48 14.52
C ARG A 41 -5.34 3.12 13.70
N VAL A 42 -5.62 4.26 13.08
CA VAL A 42 -4.63 5.06 12.35
C VAL A 42 -3.66 5.74 13.33
N ALA A 43 -4.19 6.31 14.41
CA ALA A 43 -3.46 6.99 15.48
C ALA A 43 -4.26 6.94 16.80
N PRO A 44 -3.70 7.36 17.96
CA PRO A 44 -4.43 7.31 19.24
C PRO A 44 -5.77 8.07 19.25
N THR A 45 -5.95 9.06 18.38
CA THR A 45 -7.18 9.88 18.27
C THR A 45 -7.80 9.85 16.88
N THR A 46 -7.38 8.90 16.02
CA THR A 46 -7.89 8.76 14.66
C THR A 46 -8.09 7.29 14.31
N PHE A 47 -9.31 6.94 13.91
CA PHE A 47 -9.72 5.57 13.60
C PHE A 47 -10.41 5.53 12.23
N ALA A 48 -10.17 4.48 11.46
CA ALA A 48 -10.96 4.13 10.30
C ALA A 48 -11.97 3.06 10.72
N VAL A 49 -13.25 3.30 10.50
CA VAL A 49 -14.32 2.35 10.80
C VAL A 49 -14.92 1.91 9.48
N ARG A 50 -15.11 0.60 9.31
CA ARG A 50 -15.63 0.05 8.06
C ARG A 50 -17.08 0.49 7.87
N ASP A 51 -17.41 0.96 6.66
CA ASP A 51 -18.73 1.45 6.26
C ASP A 51 -19.49 0.40 5.43
N GLU A 52 -19.36 -0.85 5.84
CA GLU A 52 -20.01 -1.99 5.20
C GLU A 52 -20.82 -2.76 6.24
N GLU A 53 -21.86 -3.45 5.76
CA GLU A 53 -22.65 -4.32 6.62
C GLU A 53 -21.79 -5.51 7.11
N PRO A 54 -21.76 -5.80 8.42
CA PRO A 54 -21.04 -6.96 8.94
C PRO A 54 -21.59 -8.29 8.38
N PRO A 55 -20.76 -9.35 8.31
CA PRO A 55 -21.16 -10.63 7.73
C PRO A 55 -22.25 -11.36 8.52
N GLU A 56 -22.43 -11.00 9.79
CA GLU A 56 -23.52 -11.47 10.64
C GLU A 56 -24.20 -10.29 11.34
N PRO A 57 -25.50 -10.40 11.69
CA PRO A 57 -26.19 -9.38 12.47
C PRO A 57 -25.46 -9.09 13.78
N THR A 58 -25.07 -7.84 13.99
CA THR A 58 -24.36 -7.38 15.19
C THR A 58 -24.60 -5.89 15.43
N HIS A 59 -24.39 -5.46 16.68
CA HIS A 59 -24.38 -4.04 17.08
C HIS A 59 -22.94 -3.48 17.19
N THR A 60 -21.92 -4.24 16.77
CA THR A 60 -20.50 -3.86 16.90
C THR A 60 -20.19 -2.45 16.40
N LEU A 61 -20.60 -2.10 15.18
CA LEU A 61 -20.29 -0.79 14.59
C LEU A 61 -21.03 0.34 15.31
N GLU A 62 -22.28 0.12 15.73
CA GLU A 62 -23.06 1.09 16.52
C GLU A 62 -22.40 1.32 17.88
N GLU A 63 -22.01 0.26 18.59
CA GLU A 63 -21.33 0.34 19.88
C GLU A 63 -19.98 1.04 19.74
N LEU A 64 -19.21 0.72 18.70
CA LEU A 64 -17.95 1.39 18.39
C LEU A 64 -18.17 2.89 18.15
N GLY A 65 -19.16 3.27 17.34
CA GLY A 65 -19.53 4.66 17.10
C GLY A 65 -19.85 5.41 18.40
N VAL A 66 -20.70 4.84 19.26
CA VAL A 66 -21.04 5.42 20.58
C VAL A 66 -19.79 5.62 21.44
N ARG A 67 -18.83 4.68 21.41
CA ARG A 67 -17.58 4.81 22.17
C ARG A 67 -16.63 5.85 21.59
N LEU A 68 -16.54 5.97 20.28
CA LEU A 68 -15.74 7.00 19.61
C LEU A 68 -16.32 8.39 19.90
N GLU A 69 -17.65 8.56 19.86
CA GLU A 69 -18.32 9.81 20.27
C GLU A 69 -18.06 10.16 21.73
N ALA A 70 -18.14 9.17 22.64
CA ALA A 70 -17.84 9.36 24.05
C ALA A 70 -16.36 9.74 24.28
N ALA A 71 -15.46 9.36 23.38
CA ALA A 71 -14.06 9.78 23.37
C ALA A 71 -13.85 11.18 22.73
N GLY A 72 -14.91 11.86 22.32
CA GLY A 72 -14.86 13.19 21.69
C GLY A 72 -14.50 13.16 20.21
N LEU A 73 -14.59 12.00 19.57
CA LEU A 73 -14.33 11.83 18.14
C LEU A 73 -15.63 11.89 17.35
N ARG A 74 -15.54 12.25 16.08
CA ARG A 74 -16.68 12.33 15.16
C ARG A 74 -16.25 11.90 13.77
N PRO A 75 -17.21 11.48 12.91
CA PRO A 75 -16.93 11.27 11.50
C PRO A 75 -16.39 12.55 10.87
N VAL A 76 -15.33 12.42 10.08
CA VAL A 76 -14.73 13.52 9.33
C VAL A 76 -14.50 13.09 7.89
N THR A 77 -14.64 14.03 6.96
CA THR A 77 -14.19 13.83 5.58
C THR A 77 -12.69 14.02 5.55
N ALA A 78 -11.95 13.02 5.05
CA ALA A 78 -10.52 13.11 4.84
C ALA A 78 -10.14 12.57 3.46
N ASN A 79 -8.86 12.60 3.14
CA ASN A 79 -8.33 12.17 1.86
C ASN A 79 -8.50 10.65 1.65
N PRO A 80 -9.37 10.20 0.73
CA PRO A 80 -9.64 8.78 0.53
C PRO A 80 -8.42 8.03 -0.03
N ALA A 81 -7.52 8.72 -0.75
CA ALA A 81 -6.33 8.09 -1.34
C ALA A 81 -5.32 7.64 -0.27
N LEU A 82 -5.13 8.43 0.79
CA LEU A 82 -4.27 8.04 1.92
C LEU A 82 -4.85 6.86 2.68
N MET A 83 -6.18 6.80 2.79
CA MET A 83 -6.83 5.69 3.46
C MET A 83 -6.65 4.39 2.68
N VAL A 84 -6.88 4.41 1.36
CA VAL A 84 -6.65 3.25 0.48
C VAL A 84 -5.20 2.78 0.55
N ALA A 85 -4.23 3.70 0.60
CA ALA A 85 -2.83 3.32 0.72
C ALA A 85 -2.54 2.58 2.03
N ILE A 86 -3.03 3.10 3.17
CA ILE A 86 -2.83 2.48 4.48
C ILE A 86 -3.55 1.13 4.57
N THR A 87 -4.80 1.04 4.11
CA THR A 87 -5.58 -0.20 4.24
C THR A 87 -5.09 -1.28 3.29
N TYR A 88 -4.53 -0.91 2.14
CA TYR A 88 -3.82 -1.84 1.27
C TYR A 88 -2.58 -2.42 1.97
N THR A 89 -1.73 -1.58 2.56
CA THR A 89 -0.45 -2.05 3.13
C THR A 89 -0.61 -2.72 4.48
N ALA A 90 -1.53 -2.26 5.33
CA ALA A 90 -1.59 -2.69 6.72
C ALA A 90 -2.55 -3.87 6.97
N ILE A 91 -3.57 -4.04 6.13
CA ILE A 91 -4.65 -5.02 6.36
C ILE A 91 -5.14 -5.69 5.06
N ASP A 92 -4.45 -5.54 3.93
CA ASP A 92 -4.84 -6.12 2.63
C ASP A 92 -6.27 -5.75 2.15
N LEU A 93 -6.84 -4.63 2.64
CA LEU A 93 -8.22 -4.19 2.35
C LEU A 93 -8.30 -2.86 1.60
N ALA A 94 -7.66 -2.75 0.44
CA ALA A 94 -7.79 -1.56 -0.41
C ALA A 94 -9.21 -1.29 -0.92
N ALA A 95 -10.05 -2.33 -0.98
CA ALA A 95 -11.38 -2.26 -1.61
C ALA A 95 -12.53 -2.04 -0.62
N ALA A 96 -12.25 -1.99 0.69
CA ALA A 96 -13.30 -1.76 1.68
C ALA A 96 -13.63 -0.27 1.80
N ASP A 97 -14.90 0.04 2.06
CA ASP A 97 -15.34 1.40 2.36
C ASP A 97 -15.07 1.76 3.84
N TRP A 98 -14.52 2.96 4.08
CA TRP A 98 -14.10 3.42 5.41
C TRP A 98 -14.63 4.81 5.74
N VAL A 99 -15.16 4.98 6.94
CA VAL A 99 -15.45 6.27 7.56
C VAL A 99 -14.37 6.60 8.58
N LEU A 100 -13.73 7.76 8.43
CA LEU A 100 -12.73 8.22 9.39
C LEU A 100 -13.35 8.96 10.56
N TRP A 101 -12.89 8.61 11.75
CA TRP A 101 -13.28 9.20 13.02
C TRP A 101 -12.09 9.91 13.65
N SER A 102 -12.24 11.21 13.93
CA SER A 102 -11.20 12.03 14.55
C SER A 102 -11.79 13.24 15.28
N THR A 103 -10.96 14.02 15.96
CA THR A 103 -11.40 15.28 16.61
C THR A 103 -11.80 16.34 15.58
N ASP A 104 -11.07 16.39 14.46
CA ASP A 104 -11.31 17.27 13.33
C ASP A 104 -10.57 16.77 12.08
N ALA A 105 -10.87 17.37 10.92
CA ALA A 105 -10.31 16.96 9.64
C ALA A 105 -8.80 17.19 9.54
N ALA A 106 -8.26 18.22 10.22
CA ALA A 106 -6.82 18.49 10.18
C ALA A 106 -6.02 17.45 10.96
N ASN A 107 -6.53 17.02 12.13
CA ASN A 107 -5.94 15.93 12.90
C ASN A 107 -6.03 14.59 12.15
N ALA A 108 -7.14 14.34 11.44
CA ALA A 108 -7.28 13.15 10.60
C ALA A 108 -6.24 13.13 9.46
N GLU A 109 -6.08 14.23 8.72
CA GLU A 109 -5.13 14.31 7.61
C GLU A 109 -3.68 14.16 8.10
N ALA A 110 -3.33 14.81 9.22
CA ALA A 110 -2.00 14.67 9.82
C ALA A 110 -1.72 13.23 10.28
N ALA A 111 -2.71 12.58 10.89
CA ALA A 111 -2.59 11.18 11.31
C ALA A 111 -2.44 10.23 10.13
N LEU A 112 -3.22 10.41 9.06
CA LEU A 112 -3.10 9.64 7.82
C LEU A 112 -1.74 9.83 7.16
N ALA A 113 -1.27 11.07 7.00
CA ALA A 113 0.02 11.35 6.41
C ALA A 113 1.17 10.74 7.22
N ALA A 114 1.12 10.86 8.56
CA ALA A 114 2.11 10.27 9.44
C ALA A 114 2.09 8.74 9.38
N ARG A 115 0.89 8.14 9.38
CA ARG A 115 0.74 6.68 9.32
C ARG A 115 1.17 6.13 7.97
N ALA A 116 0.73 6.76 6.89
CA ALA A 116 1.18 6.43 5.55
C ALA A 116 2.71 6.52 5.48
N GLY A 117 3.34 7.60 5.97
CA GLY A 117 4.80 7.73 6.02
C GLY A 117 5.51 6.63 6.81
N HIS A 118 4.97 6.23 7.96
CA HIS A 118 5.49 5.13 8.78
C HIS A 118 5.38 3.78 8.04
N ASP A 119 4.25 3.53 7.39
CA ASP A 119 3.97 2.26 6.72
C ASP A 119 4.53 2.19 5.29
N THR A 120 5.12 3.28 4.76
CA THR A 120 5.65 3.40 3.39
C THR A 120 7.16 3.56 3.31
N PHE A 121 7.89 3.02 4.29
CA PHE A 121 9.33 2.76 4.20
C PHE A 121 10.32 3.95 4.17
N LEU A 122 9.89 5.22 4.23
CA LEU A 122 10.83 6.35 4.10
C LEU A 122 11.35 6.96 5.42
N GLY A 123 10.97 6.42 6.59
CA GLY A 123 11.31 7.06 7.88
C GLY A 123 10.72 8.47 7.99
N ASP A 124 11.14 9.28 8.96
CA ASP A 124 10.59 10.61 9.29
C ASP A 124 10.71 11.68 8.17
N ALA A 125 10.88 11.30 6.90
CA ALA A 125 10.84 12.21 5.77
C ALA A 125 9.46 12.88 5.69
N PRO A 126 9.37 14.21 5.82
CA PRO A 126 8.09 14.90 5.76
C PRO A 126 7.46 14.68 4.39
N VAL A 127 6.29 14.05 4.40
CA VAL A 127 5.39 14.05 3.26
C VAL A 127 4.96 15.50 3.01
N GLY A 128 5.61 16.14 2.04
CA GLY A 128 5.25 17.46 1.55
C GLY A 128 6.19 18.62 1.92
N THR A 129 7.33 18.71 1.23
CA THR A 129 7.92 20.01 0.82
C THR A 129 8.59 19.86 -0.54
N GLY A 130 7.85 19.46 -1.57
CA GLY A 130 8.27 19.66 -2.96
C GLY A 130 8.08 21.14 -3.33
N PRO A 131 8.95 21.74 -4.17
CA PRO A 131 8.87 23.17 -4.47
C PRO A 131 7.55 23.48 -5.17
N THR A 132 6.79 24.43 -4.62
CA THR A 132 5.70 25.14 -5.30
C THR A 132 6.29 26.07 -6.36
N GLY A 133 6.95 25.49 -7.35
CA GLY A 133 7.47 26.18 -8.52
C GLY A 133 6.47 26.09 -9.66
N ALA A 134 5.51 27.01 -9.68
CA ALA A 134 4.73 27.30 -10.88
C ALA A 134 5.70 27.78 -11.99
N GLY A 135 6.02 26.89 -12.92
CA GLY A 135 6.54 27.24 -14.24
C GLY A 135 5.37 27.30 -15.24
N PRO A 136 5.40 28.19 -16.23
CA PRO A 136 4.25 28.47 -17.08
C PRO A 136 3.90 27.23 -17.92
N LEU A 137 2.67 26.72 -17.74
CA LEU A 137 2.07 25.78 -18.66
C LEU A 137 1.97 26.48 -20.01
N ALA A 138 2.80 26.06 -20.96
CA ALA A 138 2.68 26.47 -22.34
C ALA A 138 1.41 25.85 -22.91
N ASP A 139 0.48 26.72 -23.33
CA ASP A 139 -0.73 26.38 -24.06
C ASP A 139 -0.42 25.48 -25.28
N GLY A 140 -0.88 24.23 -25.22
CA GLY A 140 -0.94 23.29 -26.33
C GLY A 140 -2.35 22.69 -26.41
N PRO A 141 -2.94 22.53 -27.62
CA PRO A 141 -4.38 22.38 -27.76
C PRO A 141 -4.81 20.92 -27.65
N PHE A 142 -5.27 20.50 -26.48
CA PHE A 142 -6.15 19.33 -26.36
C PHE A 142 -7.44 19.75 -25.67
N GLY A 143 -8.45 19.96 -26.50
CA GLY A 143 -9.77 20.40 -26.11
C GLY A 143 -10.58 19.31 -25.41
N ALA A 144 -11.17 19.72 -24.29
CA ALA A 144 -12.55 19.52 -23.83
C ALA A 144 -13.39 18.36 -24.43
N GLY A 145 -13.87 17.47 -23.54
CA GLY A 145 -15.09 16.70 -23.74
C GLY A 145 -15.26 15.53 -22.74
N PRO A 146 -16.41 15.36 -22.07
CA PRO A 146 -16.60 14.39 -20.99
C PRO A 146 -16.87 12.99 -21.55
N PHE A 147 -16.22 11.96 -20.99
CA PHE A 147 -16.34 10.54 -21.35
C PHE A 147 -15.83 10.18 -22.76
N GLY A 148 -14.55 9.82 -22.83
CA GLY A 148 -13.96 9.23 -24.02
C GLY A 148 -12.47 9.01 -23.91
N ALA A 149 -12.02 8.21 -22.93
CA ALA A 149 -10.65 7.70 -22.93
C ALA A 149 -10.59 6.43 -23.80
N GLU A 150 -9.67 6.40 -24.76
CA GLU A 150 -9.37 5.21 -25.57
C GLU A 150 -8.80 4.07 -24.70
N PRO A 151 -8.98 2.79 -25.08
CA PRO A 151 -8.41 1.68 -24.34
C PRO A 151 -6.90 1.65 -24.55
N GLY A 152 -6.17 2.23 -23.60
CA GLY A 152 -4.71 2.35 -23.63
C GLY A 152 -4.15 3.62 -23.01
N SER A 153 -4.96 4.53 -22.46
CA SER A 153 -4.43 5.60 -21.62
C SER A 153 -3.77 5.00 -20.37
N ASP A 154 -2.57 5.51 -20.08
CA ASP A 154 -1.58 4.99 -19.16
C ASP A 154 -2.06 5.11 -17.70
N TYR A 155 -3.02 4.26 -17.32
CA TYR A 155 -3.72 4.28 -16.03
C TYR A 155 -2.74 4.26 -14.85
N ALA A 156 -1.60 3.58 -14.98
CA ALA A 156 -0.55 3.57 -13.97
C ALA A 156 0.27 4.88 -13.92
N ALA A 157 0.43 5.60 -15.03
CA ALA A 157 0.99 6.96 -14.99
C ALA A 157 -0.02 7.98 -14.42
N GLU A 158 -1.32 7.77 -14.65
CA GLU A 158 -2.38 8.50 -13.97
C GLU A 158 -2.42 8.18 -12.48
N LEU A 159 -2.20 6.92 -12.06
CA LEU A 159 -2.19 6.54 -10.65
C LEU A 159 -0.90 6.97 -9.95
N GLY A 160 0.26 6.85 -10.59
CA GLY A 160 1.51 7.43 -10.12
C GLY A 160 1.48 8.96 -10.06
N GLY A 161 0.79 9.61 -11.01
CA GLY A 161 0.46 11.02 -10.98
C GLY A 161 -0.49 11.39 -9.84
N ALA A 162 -1.55 10.61 -9.65
CA ALA A 162 -2.55 10.78 -8.61
C ALA A 162 -1.93 10.60 -7.22
N ARG A 163 -1.08 9.58 -7.02
CA ARG A 163 -0.30 9.37 -5.80
C ARG A 163 0.56 10.57 -5.47
N ARG A 164 1.37 11.05 -6.41
CA ARG A 164 2.16 12.28 -6.21
C ARG A 164 1.30 13.49 -5.88
N SER A 165 0.17 13.67 -6.57
CA SER A 165 -0.74 14.79 -6.32
C SER A 165 -1.48 14.68 -4.97
N ALA A 166 -1.67 13.46 -4.47
CA ALA A 166 -2.29 13.15 -3.18
C ALA A 166 -1.27 13.14 -2.02
N GLY A 167 0.01 13.49 -2.28
CA GLY A 167 1.07 13.42 -1.29
C GLY A 167 1.45 11.98 -0.93
N LEU A 168 1.01 10.98 -1.66
CA LEU A 168 1.40 9.60 -1.43
C LEU A 168 2.85 9.36 -1.88
N PRO A 169 3.59 8.54 -1.14
CA PRO A 169 4.95 8.18 -1.52
C PRO A 169 4.97 7.34 -2.79
N ALA A 170 6.11 7.39 -3.47
CA ALA A 170 6.37 6.63 -4.68
C ALA A 170 6.22 5.12 -4.40
N LEU A 171 5.72 4.37 -5.39
CA LEU A 171 5.67 2.91 -5.29
C LEU A 171 7.09 2.35 -5.20
N VAL A 172 7.34 1.41 -4.30
CA VAL A 172 8.66 0.81 -4.12
C VAL A 172 8.80 -0.43 -4.99
N ILE A 173 9.81 -0.43 -5.85
CA ILE A 173 10.23 -1.59 -6.66
C ILE A 173 11.56 -2.07 -6.11
N LEU A 174 11.58 -3.26 -5.53
CA LEU A 174 12.80 -3.89 -5.04
C LEU A 174 13.43 -4.72 -6.16
N THR A 175 14.61 -4.33 -6.62
CA THR A 175 15.40 -5.12 -7.57
C THR A 175 16.46 -5.92 -6.84
N VAL A 176 16.48 -7.24 -7.04
CA VAL A 176 17.40 -8.16 -6.36
C VAL A 176 18.33 -8.81 -7.38
N GLY A 177 19.63 -8.57 -7.24
CA GLY A 177 20.66 -9.12 -8.13
C GLY A 177 20.76 -8.46 -9.51
N VAL A 178 19.83 -7.56 -9.86
CA VAL A 178 19.83 -6.84 -11.14
C VAL A 178 21.02 -5.87 -11.21
N ASP A 179 21.70 -5.86 -12.36
CA ASP A 179 22.80 -4.92 -12.64
C ASP A 179 22.37 -3.46 -12.39
N GLY A 180 23.24 -2.68 -11.73
CA GLY A 180 22.91 -1.31 -11.32
C GLY A 180 22.64 -0.35 -12.49
N ALA A 181 23.28 -0.55 -13.65
CA ALA A 181 23.01 0.26 -14.83
C ALA A 181 21.66 -0.12 -15.45
N ALA A 182 21.32 -1.40 -15.49
CA ALA A 182 20.00 -1.87 -15.94
C ALA A 182 18.88 -1.36 -15.01
N ALA A 183 19.05 -1.48 -13.69
CA ALA A 183 18.11 -0.96 -12.70
C ALA A 183 17.93 0.56 -12.81
N SER A 184 19.02 1.32 -13.02
CA SER A 184 18.95 2.77 -13.22
C SER A 184 18.22 3.15 -14.52
N ALA A 185 18.47 2.43 -15.61
CA ALA A 185 17.80 2.66 -16.89
C ALA A 185 16.30 2.35 -16.83
N MET A 186 15.94 1.28 -16.11
CA MET A 186 14.54 0.94 -15.82
C MET A 186 13.87 2.02 -14.94
N ALA A 187 14.54 2.46 -13.87
CA ALA A 187 14.03 3.50 -12.97
C ALA A 187 13.73 4.81 -13.70
N ALA A 188 14.55 5.20 -14.68
CA ALA A 188 14.31 6.37 -15.51
C ALA A 188 12.99 6.29 -16.31
N SER A 189 12.47 5.08 -16.56
CA SER A 189 11.20 4.84 -17.25
C SER A 189 10.01 4.73 -16.28
N LEU A 190 10.25 4.73 -14.96
CA LEU A 190 9.25 4.57 -13.90
C LEU A 190 9.36 5.75 -12.91
N ALA A 191 9.19 6.98 -13.42
CA ALA A 191 9.47 8.22 -12.69
C ALA A 191 8.58 8.48 -11.45
N ASP A 192 7.52 7.71 -11.25
CA ASP A 192 6.63 7.70 -10.07
C ASP A 192 6.94 6.57 -9.08
N CYS A 193 7.95 5.76 -9.37
CA CYS A 193 8.40 4.67 -8.51
C CYS A 193 9.75 5.00 -7.87
N HIS A 194 9.94 4.53 -6.65
CA HIS A 194 11.25 4.42 -6.02
C HIS A 194 11.81 3.03 -6.33
N VAL A 195 12.97 2.97 -6.99
CA VAL A 195 13.66 1.71 -7.27
C VAL A 195 14.76 1.53 -6.24
N GLU A 196 14.65 0.46 -5.46
CA GLU A 196 15.65 0.07 -4.47
C GLU A 196 16.38 -1.18 -4.95
N THR A 197 17.71 -1.12 -5.00
CA THR A 197 18.54 -2.24 -5.48
C THR A 197 19.29 -2.89 -4.34
N ARG A 198 19.30 -4.24 -4.35
CA ARG A 198 20.03 -5.09 -3.41
C ARG A 198 20.72 -6.23 -4.16
N ALA A 199 21.84 -6.70 -3.62
CA ALA A 199 22.47 -7.90 -4.17
C ALA A 199 21.71 -9.16 -3.74
N LEU A 200 21.77 -10.21 -4.56
CA LEU A 200 21.06 -11.47 -4.31
C LEU A 200 21.42 -12.15 -2.99
N GLY A 201 22.63 -11.93 -2.47
CA GLY A 201 23.08 -12.48 -1.18
C GLY A 201 22.86 -11.56 0.02
N GLU A 202 22.30 -10.37 -0.17
CA GLU A 202 22.04 -9.40 0.91
C GLU A 202 20.64 -9.54 1.50
N LEU A 203 19.76 -10.28 0.83
CA LEU A 203 18.38 -10.45 1.22
C LEU A 203 18.08 -11.92 1.43
N ASP A 204 17.39 -12.21 2.52
CA ASP A 204 16.59 -13.41 2.67
C ASP A 204 15.11 -13.06 2.51
N ARG A 205 14.27 -14.08 2.54
CA ARG A 205 12.81 -13.94 2.45
C ARG A 205 12.26 -13.00 3.52
N ASP A 206 12.65 -13.19 4.78
CA ASP A 206 12.15 -12.41 5.91
C ASP A 206 12.50 -10.92 5.74
N THR A 207 13.70 -10.62 5.23
CA THR A 207 14.12 -9.24 4.92
C THR A 207 13.31 -8.66 3.76
N CYS A 208 13.05 -9.42 2.70
CA CYS A 208 12.19 -8.98 1.60
C CYS A 208 10.76 -8.68 2.06
N GLU A 209 10.17 -9.54 2.90
CA GLU A 209 8.84 -9.34 3.47
C GLU A 209 8.82 -8.11 4.38
N ALA A 210 9.86 -7.93 5.20
CA ALA A 210 10.02 -6.75 6.03
C ALA A 210 10.18 -5.45 5.24
N LEU A 211 10.67 -5.50 3.99
CA LEU A 211 10.78 -4.34 3.09
C LEU A 211 9.43 -3.91 2.49
N MET A 212 8.41 -4.76 2.56
CA MET A 212 7.06 -4.54 2.00
C MET A 212 7.04 -3.84 0.61
N PRO A 213 7.82 -4.32 -0.38
CA PRO A 213 7.84 -3.70 -1.70
C PRO A 213 6.48 -3.83 -2.39
N ASN A 214 6.16 -2.91 -3.30
CA ASN A 214 4.97 -3.02 -4.16
C ASN A 214 5.18 -4.02 -5.30
N LEU A 215 6.45 -4.25 -5.69
CA LEU A 215 6.86 -5.23 -6.68
C LEU A 215 8.31 -5.65 -6.43
N VAL A 216 8.62 -6.93 -6.64
CA VAL A 216 9.99 -7.45 -6.61
C VAL A 216 10.42 -7.87 -8.02
N LEU A 217 11.56 -7.37 -8.48
CA LEU A 217 12.22 -7.80 -9.72
C LEU A 217 13.51 -8.55 -9.36
N VAL A 218 13.60 -9.83 -9.68
CA VAL A 218 14.78 -10.67 -9.38
C VAL A 218 15.55 -10.98 -10.65
N ASP A 219 16.87 -10.82 -10.62
CA ASP A 219 17.75 -11.41 -11.62
C ASP A 219 17.82 -12.93 -11.43
N ALA A 220 17.07 -13.65 -12.26
CA ALA A 220 17.00 -15.10 -12.28
C ALA A 220 17.80 -15.69 -13.46
N THR A 221 18.82 -14.99 -13.96
CA THR A 221 19.71 -15.53 -15.00
C THR A 221 20.71 -16.56 -14.47
N SER A 222 20.73 -16.79 -13.16
CA SER A 222 21.56 -17.77 -12.47
C SER A 222 20.72 -18.70 -11.59
N GLU A 223 21.28 -19.89 -11.30
CA GLU A 223 20.65 -20.88 -10.41
C GLU A 223 20.33 -20.30 -9.02
N ALA A 224 21.20 -19.44 -8.50
CA ALA A 224 20.95 -18.75 -7.23
C ALA A 224 19.73 -17.83 -7.30
N GLY A 225 19.56 -17.12 -8.43
CA GLY A 225 18.42 -16.23 -8.65
C GLY A 225 17.11 -16.99 -8.80
N GLU A 226 17.13 -18.10 -9.55
CA GLU A 226 15.98 -19.01 -9.66
C GLU A 226 15.59 -19.60 -8.29
N ALA A 227 16.57 -20.05 -7.50
CA ALA A 227 16.32 -20.56 -6.15
C ALA A 227 15.70 -19.49 -5.24
N PHE A 228 16.16 -18.24 -5.34
CA PHE A 228 15.60 -17.12 -4.58
C PHE A 228 14.13 -16.82 -4.95
N VAL A 229 13.78 -16.89 -6.23
CA VAL A 229 12.38 -16.76 -6.69
C VAL A 229 11.49 -17.84 -6.08
N VAL A 230 11.97 -19.09 -6.05
CA VAL A 230 11.24 -20.21 -5.44
C VAL A 230 11.10 -20.03 -3.93
N ASP A 231 12.16 -19.60 -3.26
CA ASP A 231 12.18 -19.36 -1.81
C ASP A 231 11.18 -18.28 -1.40
N LEU A 232 11.21 -17.10 -2.06
CA LEU A 232 10.24 -16.03 -1.84
C LEU A 232 8.79 -16.50 -2.00
N ARG A 233 8.54 -17.39 -2.96
CA ARG A 233 7.19 -17.89 -3.27
C ARG A 233 6.71 -19.01 -2.39
N SER A 234 7.62 -19.74 -1.73
CA SER A 234 7.28 -20.74 -0.72
C SER A 234 6.49 -20.13 0.44
N GLY A 235 6.63 -18.82 0.66
CA GLY A 235 5.92 -18.05 1.66
C GLY A 235 4.50 -17.62 1.35
N GLY A 236 4.07 -17.75 0.10
CA GLY A 236 2.80 -17.21 -0.37
C GLY A 236 2.96 -16.15 -1.47
N ARG A 237 1.86 -15.45 -1.77
CA ARG A 237 1.76 -14.47 -2.85
C ARG A 237 1.39 -13.09 -2.31
N SER A 238 2.22 -12.53 -1.44
CA SER A 238 2.01 -11.22 -0.84
C SER A 238 2.38 -10.05 -1.75
N VAL A 239 3.37 -10.23 -2.64
CA VAL A 239 3.85 -9.18 -3.56
C VAL A 239 4.01 -9.72 -4.98
N PRO A 240 3.66 -8.95 -6.04
CA PRO A 240 4.01 -9.28 -7.42
C PRO A 240 5.52 -9.51 -7.59
N LEU A 241 5.88 -10.61 -8.23
CA LEU A 241 7.27 -11.04 -8.44
C LEU A 241 7.53 -11.22 -9.93
N VAL A 242 8.52 -10.50 -10.43
CA VAL A 242 8.98 -10.59 -11.81
C VAL A 242 10.39 -11.14 -11.84
N ALA A 243 10.64 -12.10 -12.73
CA ALA A 243 11.96 -12.69 -12.92
C ALA A 243 12.58 -12.22 -14.24
N VAL A 244 13.81 -11.73 -14.20
CA VAL A 244 14.65 -11.55 -15.39
C VAL A 244 15.21 -12.93 -15.75
N HIS A 245 14.67 -13.55 -16.81
CA HIS A 245 14.97 -14.94 -17.15
C HIS A 245 14.87 -15.20 -18.65
N ALA A 246 15.90 -15.81 -19.25
CA ALA A 246 15.97 -16.05 -20.70
C ALA A 246 15.13 -17.24 -21.19
N GLY A 247 14.78 -18.18 -20.29
CA GLY A 247 14.10 -19.43 -20.65
C GLY A 247 12.58 -19.36 -20.76
N GLY A 248 11.99 -18.16 -20.76
CA GLY A 248 10.54 -17.97 -20.71
C GLY A 248 10.00 -18.02 -19.26
N PRO A 249 8.72 -18.39 -19.06
CA PRO A 249 8.08 -18.38 -17.75
C PRO A 249 8.84 -19.21 -16.71
N LEU A 250 9.12 -18.59 -15.56
CA LEU A 250 9.82 -19.21 -14.43
C LEU A 250 8.81 -19.57 -13.33
N ALA A 251 8.91 -20.78 -12.79
CA ALA A 251 8.03 -21.22 -11.72
C ALA A 251 8.16 -20.31 -10.49
N GLY A 252 7.03 -19.81 -9.99
CA GLY A 252 6.97 -18.89 -8.86
C GLY A 252 6.85 -17.42 -9.27
N ALA A 253 7.42 -16.99 -10.39
CA ALA A 253 7.24 -15.62 -10.87
C ALA A 253 5.83 -15.41 -11.45
N ASP A 254 5.25 -14.22 -11.25
CA ASP A 254 3.97 -13.84 -11.89
C ASP A 254 4.19 -13.41 -13.35
N ALA A 255 5.37 -12.86 -13.64
CA ALA A 255 5.81 -12.53 -14.98
C ALA A 255 7.31 -12.76 -15.15
N THR A 256 7.73 -12.88 -16.40
CA THR A 256 9.15 -12.97 -16.77
C THR A 256 9.50 -11.94 -17.82
N VAL A 257 10.67 -11.32 -17.70
CA VAL A 257 11.22 -10.41 -18.71
C VAL A 257 12.51 -10.98 -19.27
N ASP A 258 12.75 -10.76 -20.56
CA ASP A 258 13.95 -11.23 -21.24
C ASP A 258 15.16 -10.37 -20.83
N PRO A 259 16.25 -10.95 -20.27
CA PRO A 259 17.48 -10.23 -19.96
C PRO A 259 18.10 -9.52 -21.17
N ALA A 260 17.85 -9.98 -22.40
CA ALA A 260 18.35 -9.35 -23.61
C ALA A 260 17.50 -8.14 -24.06
N ALA A 261 16.28 -7.99 -23.52
CA ALA A 261 15.43 -6.84 -23.81
C ALA A 261 15.98 -5.57 -23.12
N PRO A 262 15.80 -4.39 -23.72
CA PRO A 262 16.23 -3.15 -23.10
C PRO A 262 15.45 -2.92 -21.78
N PRO A 263 16.07 -2.39 -20.71
CA PRO A 263 15.39 -2.18 -19.42
C PRO A 263 14.12 -1.32 -19.47
N GLY A 264 14.02 -0.40 -20.44
CA GLY A 264 12.79 0.36 -20.68
C GLY A 264 11.60 -0.51 -21.14
N GLU A 265 11.87 -1.66 -21.78
CA GLU A 265 10.84 -2.63 -22.10
C GLU A 265 10.38 -3.40 -20.85
N TRP A 266 11.30 -3.71 -19.93
CA TRP A 266 10.94 -4.33 -18.65
C TRP A 266 9.97 -3.43 -17.87
N ALA A 267 10.24 -2.12 -17.82
CA ALA A 267 9.40 -1.15 -17.14
C ALA A 267 7.93 -1.23 -17.58
N ARG A 268 7.66 -1.42 -18.87
CA ARG A 268 6.30 -1.60 -19.41
C ARG A 268 5.61 -2.85 -18.85
N HIS A 269 6.35 -3.96 -18.67
CA HIS A 269 5.82 -5.17 -18.05
C HIS A 269 5.57 -4.98 -16.56
N LEU A 270 6.49 -4.33 -15.84
CA LEU A 270 6.32 -4.01 -14.42
C LEU A 270 5.11 -3.12 -14.18
N ARG A 271 4.89 -2.14 -15.07
CA ARG A 271 3.79 -1.19 -15.00
C ARG A 271 2.42 -1.86 -14.95
N ALA A 272 2.25 -2.98 -15.65
CA ALA A 272 0.99 -3.74 -15.67
C ALA A 272 0.72 -4.50 -14.37
N LEU A 273 1.72 -4.64 -13.50
CA LEU A 273 1.63 -5.35 -12.22
C LEU A 273 1.65 -4.42 -11.01
N LEU A 274 1.97 -3.14 -11.22
CA LEU A 274 1.91 -2.12 -10.20
C LEU A 274 0.46 -1.64 -10.02
N PRO A 275 0.03 -1.37 -8.78
CA PRO A 275 -1.32 -0.91 -8.49
C PRO A 275 -1.63 0.45 -9.13
#